data_AF-A0A6G6AN13-F1
#
_entry.id   AF-A0A6G6AN13-F1
#
_cell.length_a   1.000
_cell.length_b   1.000
_cell.length_c   1.000
_cell.angle_alpha   90.00
_cell.angle_beta   90.00
_cell.angle_gamma   90.00
#
_symmetry.space_group_name_H-M   'P 1'
#
loop_
_entity.id
_entity.type
_entity.pdbx_description
1 polymer ?
#
loop_
_entity_poly.entity_id
_entity_poly.type
_entity_poly.pdbx_seq_one_letter_code
_entity_poly.pdbx_strand_id
1 'polypeptide(L)'
;MREPRPRHTLQVVCVPSLNIQDLGLTSFHSWLLSKGYDTTNARNNRTCWAREGGWHLKRCRHLATGEDHFWFIAFNGTGGDIFPVKTQQDYRAAYRKLEAYGYAPAVIEQLNTGVAYNLAYSRTPLKRPESATSELKRKPDVNIQGEPCERFVTERSSAAQNKFKTLLIENLAGRCAVTGWVNGGVLVAAHIEHGTRYNPSNGILLTPTMHALFDADLMGIDPSTLTVHFKPGIEAGELFEGKTLNPLVYDLDTDRLAARWADFIGAE
;
A
#
# COMPACT_ATOMS: atom_id res chain seq x y z
N MET A 1 16.54 16.09 -41.69
CA MET A 1 16.90 16.16 -40.25
C MET A 1 15.62 16.22 -39.46
N ARG A 2 15.31 15.23 -38.60
CA ARG A 2 14.16 15.34 -37.69
C ARG A 2 14.51 16.39 -36.64
N GLU A 3 13.68 17.41 -36.48
CA GLU A 3 13.80 18.34 -35.36
C GLU A 3 13.85 17.56 -34.03
N PRO A 4 14.74 17.90 -33.09
CA PRO A 4 14.79 17.24 -31.80
C PRO A 4 13.47 17.52 -31.08
N ARG A 5 12.61 16.50 -30.99
CA ARG A 5 11.39 16.59 -30.18
C ARG A 5 11.81 16.98 -28.76
N PRO A 6 11.31 18.08 -28.19
CA PRO A 6 11.65 18.44 -26.83
C PRO A 6 11.06 17.35 -25.93
N ARG A 7 11.93 16.50 -25.38
CA ARG A 7 11.49 15.38 -24.55
C ARG A 7 11.00 15.85 -23.16
N HIS A 8 11.09 17.15 -22.85
CA HIS A 8 11.23 17.62 -21.48
C HIS A 8 10.55 18.99 -21.31
N THR A 9 9.23 19.04 -21.06
CA THR A 9 8.64 20.23 -20.41
C THR A 9 8.94 20.16 -18.92
N LEU A 10 9.30 21.30 -18.34
CA LEU A 10 9.69 21.42 -16.95
C LEU A 10 8.76 22.41 -16.25
N GLN A 11 8.01 21.94 -15.26
CA GLN A 11 7.11 22.78 -14.47
C GLN A 11 7.66 22.94 -13.05
N VAL A 12 7.55 24.14 -12.49
CA VAL A 12 8.01 24.44 -11.14
C VAL A 12 6.96 25.20 -10.32
N VAL A 13 6.94 24.95 -9.01
CA VAL A 13 6.07 25.63 -8.04
C VAL A 13 6.88 26.02 -6.81
N CYS A 14 6.74 27.28 -6.36
CA CYS A 14 7.37 27.78 -5.14
C CYS A 14 6.46 27.54 -3.93
N VAL A 15 6.87 26.78 -2.92
CA VAL A 15 6.03 26.55 -1.73
C VAL A 15 6.04 27.79 -0.80
N PRO A 16 4.87 28.33 -0.37
CA PRO A 16 3.52 27.75 -0.41
C PRO A 16 2.64 28.22 -1.57
N SER A 17 3.18 29.02 -2.50
CA SER A 17 2.45 29.42 -3.69
C SER A 17 2.02 28.18 -4.49
N LEU A 18 0.81 28.22 -5.05
CA LEU A 18 0.31 27.19 -5.94
C LEU A 18 0.50 27.55 -7.42
N ASN A 19 1.11 28.71 -7.69
CA ASN A 19 1.31 29.19 -9.05
C ASN A 19 2.34 28.29 -9.75
N ILE A 20 1.86 27.55 -10.75
CA ILE A 20 2.70 26.73 -11.61
C ILE A 20 3.36 27.63 -12.65
N GLN A 21 4.68 27.52 -12.75
CA GLN A 21 5.44 28.14 -13.81
C GLN A 21 5.97 27.06 -14.75
N ASP A 22 5.56 27.13 -16.02
CA ASP A 22 6.14 26.32 -17.08
C ASP A 22 7.44 26.98 -17.58
N LEU A 23 8.53 26.22 -17.57
CA LEU A 23 9.84 26.67 -18.01
C LEU A 23 10.10 26.35 -19.50
N GLY A 24 9.19 25.64 -20.15
CA GLY A 24 9.29 25.23 -21.54
C GLY A 24 10.57 24.44 -21.77
N LEU A 25 11.47 24.99 -22.59
CA LEU A 25 12.77 24.40 -22.91
C LEU A 25 13.90 24.86 -21.98
N THR A 26 13.62 25.77 -21.06
CA THR A 26 14.60 26.30 -20.11
C THR A 26 14.85 25.27 -19.02
N SER A 27 16.11 24.88 -18.82
CA SER A 27 16.45 23.97 -17.73
C SER A 27 16.26 24.63 -16.36
N PHE A 28 15.93 23.84 -15.34
CA PHE A 28 15.76 24.32 -13.96
C PHE A 28 16.99 25.11 -13.48
N HIS A 29 18.18 24.61 -13.82
CA HIS A 29 19.45 25.26 -13.47
C HIS A 29 19.60 26.63 -14.14
N SER A 30 19.35 26.71 -15.45
CA SER A 30 19.40 27.99 -16.19
C SER A 30 18.37 28.99 -15.66
N TRP A 31 17.20 28.51 -15.26
CA TRP A 31 16.15 29.33 -14.69
C TRP A 31 16.49 29.83 -13.29
N LEU A 32 17.07 28.99 -12.42
CA LEU A 32 17.57 29.42 -11.11
C LEU A 32 18.66 30.48 -11.25
N LEU A 33 19.58 30.29 -12.19
CA LEU A 33 20.65 31.25 -12.46
C LEU A 33 20.09 32.60 -12.91
N SER A 34 19.11 32.61 -13.81
CA SER A 34 18.48 33.86 -14.29
C SER A 34 17.69 34.59 -13.21
N LYS A 35 17.25 33.88 -12.17
CA LYS A 35 16.56 34.43 -11.00
C LYS A 35 17.49 34.72 -9.82
N GLY A 36 18.81 34.56 -9.96
CA GLY A 36 19.78 34.91 -8.92
C GLY A 36 19.87 33.93 -7.74
N TYR A 37 19.53 32.66 -7.94
CA TYR A 37 19.69 31.63 -6.92
C TYR A 37 21.07 30.98 -6.96
N ASP A 38 21.50 30.45 -5.82
CA ASP A 38 22.65 29.58 -5.72
C ASP A 38 22.38 28.27 -6.47
N THR A 39 23.27 27.96 -7.40
CA THR A 39 23.15 26.80 -8.30
C THR A 39 24.13 25.67 -7.97
N THR A 40 24.96 25.80 -6.92
CA THR A 40 25.90 24.76 -6.49
C THR A 40 25.20 23.43 -6.24
N ASN A 41 24.06 23.43 -5.54
CA ASN A 41 23.24 22.24 -5.31
C ASN A 41 22.51 21.73 -6.57
N ALA A 42 22.25 22.58 -7.57
CA ALA A 42 21.50 22.22 -8.78
C ALA A 42 22.38 21.53 -9.84
N ARG A 43 23.71 21.73 -9.79
CA ARG A 43 24.65 21.21 -10.79
C ARG A 43 24.73 19.68 -10.83
N ASN A 44 24.55 19.01 -9.68
CA ASN A 44 24.69 17.56 -9.55
C ASN A 44 23.47 16.75 -10.04
N ASN A 45 22.30 17.38 -10.16
CA ASN A 45 21.05 16.67 -10.46
C ASN A 45 20.59 16.84 -11.92
N ARG A 46 21.40 17.52 -12.75
CA ARG A 46 21.08 17.80 -14.16
C ARG A 46 20.90 16.53 -15.01
N THR A 47 21.55 15.44 -14.61
CA THR A 47 21.59 14.16 -15.35
C THR A 47 20.55 13.15 -14.89
N CYS A 48 20.12 13.16 -13.62
CA CYS A 48 19.15 12.19 -13.10
C CYS A 48 17.71 12.53 -13.51
N TRP A 49 17.31 13.78 -13.35
CA TRP A 49 15.94 14.22 -13.65
C TRP A 49 15.60 14.08 -15.14
N ALA A 50 16.61 14.20 -16.01
CA ALA A 50 16.44 14.09 -17.45
C ALA A 50 16.07 12.67 -17.94
N ARG A 51 16.38 11.63 -17.14
CA ARG A 51 16.29 10.22 -17.55
C ARG A 51 15.08 9.49 -16.99
N GLU A 52 14.64 9.83 -15.78
CA GLU A 52 13.72 8.97 -15.02
C GLU A 52 12.25 9.40 -15.09
N GLY A 53 11.92 10.64 -15.49
CA GLY A 53 10.54 11.11 -15.34
C GLY A 53 10.16 11.34 -13.87
N GLY A 54 9.15 12.16 -13.61
CA GLY A 54 8.53 12.27 -12.28
C GLY A 54 8.69 13.64 -11.60
N TRP A 55 8.75 13.60 -10.26
CA TRP A 55 8.63 14.78 -9.38
C TRP A 55 9.78 14.87 -8.38
N HIS A 56 10.29 16.08 -8.14
CA HIS A 56 11.39 16.35 -7.22
C HIS A 56 11.12 17.60 -6.37
N LEU A 57 11.65 17.63 -5.14
CA LEU A 57 11.62 18.79 -4.25
C LEU A 57 13.04 19.28 -4.00
N LYS A 58 13.29 20.59 -4.15
CA LYS A 58 14.62 21.19 -4.01
C LYS A 58 14.60 22.45 -3.16
N ARG A 59 15.59 22.62 -2.27
CA ARG A 59 15.86 23.89 -1.58
C ARG A 59 16.85 24.71 -2.38
N CYS A 60 16.54 25.97 -2.65
CA CYS A 60 17.40 26.90 -3.37
C CYS A 60 17.50 28.21 -2.61
N ARG A 61 18.72 28.67 -2.35
CA ARG A 61 18.98 29.93 -1.66
C ARG A 61 19.09 31.07 -2.65
N HIS A 62 18.34 32.14 -2.46
CA HIS A 62 18.44 33.35 -3.27
C HIS A 62 19.66 34.16 -2.82
N LEU A 63 20.56 34.49 -3.75
CA LEU A 63 21.86 35.08 -3.41
C LEU A 63 21.74 36.52 -2.91
N ALA A 64 20.77 37.29 -3.43
CA ALA A 64 20.60 38.70 -3.06
C ALA A 64 19.86 38.89 -1.73
N THR A 65 18.84 38.07 -1.45
CA THR A 65 18.04 38.19 -0.21
C THR A 65 18.51 37.24 0.89
N GLY A 66 19.29 36.21 0.56
CA GLY A 66 19.71 35.16 1.48
C GLY A 66 18.60 34.18 1.87
N GLU A 67 17.40 34.35 1.32
CA GLU A 67 16.22 33.55 1.61
C GLU A 67 16.26 32.19 0.93
N ASP A 68 15.69 31.18 1.59
CA ASP A 68 15.60 29.83 1.05
C ASP A 68 14.20 29.55 0.53
N HIS A 69 14.12 29.25 -0.75
CA HIS A 69 12.89 28.87 -1.44
C HIS A 69 12.88 27.37 -1.74
N PHE A 70 11.70 26.78 -1.61
CA PHE A 70 11.48 25.37 -1.90
C PHE A 70 10.73 25.25 -3.21
N TRP A 71 11.34 24.59 -4.18
CA TRP A 71 10.82 24.39 -5.52
C TRP A 71 10.41 22.94 -5.70
N PHE A 72 9.14 22.74 -6.04
CA PHE A 72 8.64 21.46 -6.55
C PHE A 72 8.82 21.44 -8.06
N ILE A 73 9.33 20.34 -8.61
CA ILE A 73 9.81 20.24 -9.99
C ILE A 73 9.17 19.01 -10.64
N ALA A 74 8.58 19.18 -11.82
CA ALA A 74 7.95 18.11 -12.62
C ALA A 74 8.67 17.90 -13.95
N PHE A 75 8.80 16.63 -14.37
CA PHE A 75 9.46 16.28 -15.63
C PHE A 75 8.82 15.05 -16.30
N ASN A 76 8.34 15.18 -17.54
CA ASN A 76 7.92 14.06 -18.43
C ASN A 76 7.11 14.52 -19.66
N GLY A 77 6.89 15.81 -19.89
CA GLY A 77 6.06 16.25 -21.01
C GLY A 77 4.55 16.23 -20.75
N THR A 78 4.07 15.53 -19.72
CA THR A 78 2.64 15.33 -19.45
C THR A 78 2.08 16.23 -18.36
N GLY A 79 2.93 16.95 -17.60
CA GLY A 79 2.49 17.45 -16.29
C GLY A 79 2.01 16.28 -15.42
N GLY A 80 1.35 16.42 -14.28
CA GLY A 80 0.59 17.56 -13.80
C GLY A 80 -0.34 17.12 -12.68
N ASP A 81 0.18 16.46 -11.64
CA ASP A 81 -0.53 16.29 -10.38
C ASP A 81 0.21 17.12 -9.33
N ILE A 82 -0.31 18.31 -9.10
CA ILE A 82 0.15 19.16 -8.00
C ILE A 82 -0.16 18.39 -6.72
N PHE A 83 0.87 18.11 -5.93
CA PHE A 83 0.66 17.51 -4.62
C PHE A 83 -0.22 18.46 -3.77
N PRO A 84 -1.13 17.95 -2.94
CA PRO A 84 -1.90 18.82 -2.05
C PRO A 84 -0.99 19.76 -1.25
N VAL A 85 -1.41 21.02 -1.06
CA VAL A 85 -0.66 22.05 -0.30
C VAL A 85 -0.14 21.49 1.03
N LYS A 86 -1.00 20.76 1.73
CA LYS A 86 -0.67 20.09 3.00
C LYS A 86 0.53 19.16 2.86
N THR A 87 0.52 18.30 1.85
CA THR A 87 1.62 17.37 1.59
C THR A 87 2.92 18.09 1.22
N GLN A 88 2.84 19.20 0.48
CA GLN A 88 4.02 20.03 0.19
C GLN A 88 4.58 20.71 1.45
N GLN A 89 3.71 21.22 2.32
CA GLN A 89 4.09 21.80 3.61
C GLN A 89 4.73 20.76 4.52
N ASP A 90 4.15 19.56 4.56
CA ASP A 90 4.64 18.41 5.32
C ASP A 90 6.06 18.02 4.89
N TYR A 91 6.33 17.93 3.59
CA TYR A 91 7.69 17.65 3.09
C TYR A 91 8.68 18.78 3.33
N ARG A 92 8.26 20.05 3.23
CA ARG A 92 9.11 21.19 3.60
C ARG A 92 9.50 21.13 5.08
N ALA A 93 8.54 20.81 5.94
CA ALA A 93 8.79 20.65 7.37
C ALA A 93 9.67 19.41 7.64
N ALA A 94 9.48 18.32 6.91
CA ALA A 94 10.34 17.14 6.96
C ALA A 94 11.80 17.49 6.61
N TYR A 95 12.00 18.21 5.51
CA TYR A 95 13.32 18.63 5.05
C TYR A 95 14.06 19.45 6.12
N ARG A 96 13.40 20.49 6.67
CA ARG A 96 13.95 21.33 7.74
C ARG A 96 14.33 20.51 8.98
N LYS A 97 13.54 19.50 9.30
CA LYS A 97 13.75 18.62 10.45
C LYS A 97 14.93 17.67 10.24
N LEU A 98 15.10 17.11 9.04
CA LEU A 98 16.28 16.30 8.70
C LEU A 98 17.57 17.13 8.70
N GLU A 99 17.51 18.36 8.20
CA GLU A 99 18.64 19.29 8.27
C GLU A 99 19.00 19.61 9.73
N ALA A 100 18.00 19.83 10.59
CA ALA A 100 18.20 20.01 12.03
C ALA A 100 18.75 18.74 12.73
N TYR A 101 18.48 17.55 12.18
CA TYR A 101 19.08 16.28 12.62
C TYR A 101 20.50 16.05 12.08
N GLY A 102 21.05 16.99 11.30
CA GLY A 102 22.42 16.94 10.79
C GLY A 102 22.58 16.21 9.45
N TYR A 103 21.48 15.87 8.75
CA TYR A 103 21.57 15.34 7.40
C TYR A 103 21.99 16.43 6.43
N ALA A 104 23.01 16.16 5.61
CA ALA A 104 23.45 17.09 4.59
C ALA A 104 22.36 17.30 3.52
N PRO A 105 22.11 18.54 3.06
CA PRO A 105 21.11 18.84 2.02
C PRO A 105 21.20 17.93 0.78
N ALA A 106 22.42 17.65 0.31
CA ALA A 106 22.66 16.76 -0.83
C ALA A 106 22.16 15.32 -0.61
N VAL A 107 22.18 14.83 0.62
CA VAL A 107 21.65 13.49 0.98
C VAL A 107 20.13 13.53 0.99
N ILE A 108 19.52 14.54 1.62
CA ILE A 108 18.06 14.68 1.72
C ILE A 108 17.43 14.76 0.32
N GLU A 109 18.07 15.47 -0.61
CA GLU A 109 17.59 15.68 -1.97
C GLU A 109 17.72 14.46 -2.90
N GLN A 110 18.47 13.45 -2.48
CA GLN A 110 18.53 12.15 -3.16
C GLN A 110 17.47 11.17 -2.64
N LEU A 111 16.85 11.45 -1.50
CA LEU A 111 15.79 10.62 -0.97
C LEU A 111 14.52 10.80 -1.80
N ASN A 112 13.78 9.71 -1.99
CA ASN A 112 12.40 9.84 -2.44
C ASN A 112 11.59 10.58 -1.35
N THR A 113 10.51 11.24 -1.78
CA THR A 113 9.69 12.08 -0.89
C THR A 113 9.22 11.29 0.33
N GLY A 114 8.65 10.09 0.13
CA GLY A 114 8.17 9.23 1.21
C GLY A 114 9.23 8.85 2.26
N VAL A 115 10.46 8.55 1.84
CA VAL A 115 11.60 8.21 2.72
C VAL A 115 12.03 9.43 3.51
N ALA A 116 12.12 10.61 2.89
CA ALA A 116 12.44 11.84 3.61
C ALA A 116 11.39 12.16 4.70
N TYR A 117 10.10 12.00 4.40
CA TYR A 117 9.03 12.20 5.38
C TYR A 117 9.06 11.17 6.49
N ASN A 118 9.24 9.88 6.17
CA ASN A 118 9.34 8.83 7.18
C ASN A 118 10.56 8.97 8.08
N LEU A 119 11.70 9.48 7.58
CA LEU A 119 12.86 9.75 8.43
C LEU A 119 12.59 10.96 9.34
N ALA A 120 12.07 12.05 8.78
CA ALA A 120 11.81 13.28 9.55
C ALA A 120 10.71 13.09 10.60
N TYR A 121 9.65 12.40 10.22
CA TYR A 121 8.52 12.02 11.05
C TYR A 121 8.53 10.52 11.21
N SER A 122 9.67 10.00 11.69
CA SER A 122 9.73 8.65 12.23
C SER A 122 8.52 8.50 13.12
N ARG A 123 7.62 7.56 12.76
CA ARG A 123 6.48 7.21 13.62
C ARG A 123 7.07 7.08 15.00
N THR A 124 6.73 8.01 15.88
CA THR A 124 7.13 7.88 17.28
C THR A 124 6.63 6.48 17.63
N PRO A 125 7.51 5.53 18.01
CA PRO A 125 7.01 4.30 18.59
C PRO A 125 6.08 4.77 19.70
N LEU A 126 4.81 4.34 19.67
CA LEU A 126 3.76 4.73 20.61
C LEU A 126 4.39 5.10 21.94
N LYS A 127 4.28 6.39 22.35
CA LYS A 127 4.81 6.87 23.62
C LYS A 127 4.29 5.92 24.70
N ARG A 128 5.17 5.05 25.20
CA ARG A 128 4.84 4.18 26.33
C ARG A 128 4.60 5.14 27.49
N PRO A 129 3.45 5.09 28.17
CA PRO A 129 3.09 6.08 29.17
C PRO A 129 4.19 6.18 30.24
N GLU A 130 4.64 7.40 30.51
CA GLU A 130 5.77 7.73 31.41
C GLU A 130 5.45 7.55 32.91
N SER A 131 4.47 6.71 33.26
CA SER A 131 4.21 6.33 34.65
C SER A 131 3.93 4.83 34.78
N ALA A 132 4.87 4.03 34.29
CA ALA A 132 5.06 2.67 34.75
C ALA A 132 6.52 2.28 34.52
N THR A 133 7.43 2.76 35.38
CA THR A 133 8.67 2.05 35.70
C THR A 133 8.36 0.79 36.48
N SER A 134 7.45 -0.04 35.98
CA SER A 134 7.58 -1.47 36.10
C SER A 134 8.32 -1.85 34.84
N GLU A 135 9.62 -2.14 34.95
CA GLU A 135 10.29 -2.89 33.90
C GLU A 135 9.33 -4.00 33.45
N LEU A 136 8.87 -3.95 32.19
CA LEU A 136 8.20 -5.09 31.60
C LEU A 136 9.27 -6.17 31.63
N LYS A 137 9.24 -7.01 32.67
CA LYS A 137 10.01 -8.24 32.74
C LYS A 137 9.56 -9.06 31.56
N ARG A 138 10.22 -8.86 30.42
CA ARG A 138 10.06 -9.72 29.25
C ARG A 138 10.38 -11.10 29.78
N LYS A 139 9.40 -12.01 29.69
CA LYS A 139 9.67 -13.40 30.02
C LYS A 139 10.86 -13.83 29.14
N PRO A 140 11.87 -14.51 29.71
CA PRO A 140 12.94 -15.07 28.89
C PRO A 140 12.30 -15.96 27.83
N ASP A 141 12.93 -16.01 26.66
CA ASP A 141 12.50 -16.89 25.59
C ASP A 141 12.44 -18.33 26.11
N VAL A 142 11.36 -19.03 25.80
CA VAL A 142 11.16 -20.41 26.24
C VAL A 142 11.59 -21.29 25.10
N ASN A 143 12.64 -22.09 25.33
CA ASN A 143 13.05 -23.11 24.38
C ASN A 143 12.04 -24.28 24.41
N ILE A 144 10.97 -24.15 23.63
CA ILE A 144 9.96 -25.19 23.45
C ILE A 144 10.46 -26.12 22.35
N GLN A 145 10.92 -27.31 22.75
CA GLN A 145 11.22 -28.38 21.81
C GLN A 145 9.92 -29.13 21.48
N GLY A 146 9.49 -29.08 20.22
CA GLY A 146 8.42 -29.94 19.73
C GLY A 146 8.96 -31.33 19.41
N GLU A 147 8.24 -32.38 19.81
CA GLU A 147 8.59 -33.74 19.40
C GLU A 147 8.31 -33.90 17.89
N PRO A 148 9.21 -34.57 17.14
CA PRO A 148 8.94 -34.92 15.75
C PRO A 148 7.68 -35.79 15.66
N CYS A 149 6.68 -35.34 14.92
CA CYS A 149 5.47 -36.10 14.62
C CYS A 149 5.49 -36.50 13.15
N GLU A 150 5.51 -37.80 12.87
CA GLU A 150 5.24 -38.32 11.54
C GLU A 150 3.73 -38.27 11.27
N ARG A 151 3.35 -37.59 10.20
CA ARG A 151 1.95 -37.46 9.78
C ARG A 151 1.82 -38.00 8.36
N PHE A 152 1.00 -39.03 8.18
CA PHE A 152 0.62 -39.49 6.84
C PHE A 152 -0.36 -38.48 6.24
N VAL A 153 0.11 -37.70 5.26
CA VAL A 153 -0.71 -36.74 4.53
C VAL A 153 -1.22 -37.41 3.27
N THR A 154 -2.54 -37.59 3.17
CA THR A 154 -3.18 -37.98 1.91
C THR A 154 -3.29 -36.73 1.05
N GLU A 155 -2.39 -36.58 0.08
CA GLU A 155 -2.39 -35.43 -0.82
C GLU A 155 -3.49 -35.59 -1.89
N ARG A 156 -4.37 -34.60 -2.00
CA ARG A 156 -5.41 -34.57 -3.05
C ARG A 156 -4.76 -34.15 -4.38
N SER A 157 -5.31 -34.60 -5.51
CA SER A 157 -4.80 -34.27 -6.85
C SER A 157 -4.59 -32.76 -7.06
N SER A 158 -3.32 -32.35 -7.21
CA SER A 158 -2.92 -30.96 -7.44
C SER A 158 -3.52 -30.38 -8.72
N ALA A 159 -3.71 -31.21 -9.75
CA ALA A 159 -4.35 -30.79 -11.00
C ALA A 159 -5.82 -30.38 -10.80
N ALA A 160 -6.58 -31.13 -10.00
CA ALA A 160 -7.98 -30.83 -9.72
C ALA A 160 -8.13 -29.55 -8.87
N GLN A 161 -7.26 -29.37 -7.88
CA GLN A 161 -7.21 -28.16 -7.04
C GLN A 161 -6.87 -26.90 -7.85
N ASN A 162 -5.89 -27.00 -8.74
CA ASN A 162 -5.51 -25.88 -9.60
C ASN A 162 -6.64 -25.50 -10.56
N LYS A 163 -7.31 -26.49 -11.16
CA LYS A 163 -8.46 -26.24 -12.03
C LYS A 163 -9.60 -25.58 -11.26
N PHE A 164 -9.89 -26.04 -10.05
CA PHE A 164 -10.88 -25.44 -9.16
C PHE A 164 -10.57 -23.98 -8.83
N LYS A 165 -9.31 -23.69 -8.46
CA LYS A 165 -8.85 -22.32 -8.18
C LYS A 165 -9.01 -21.42 -9.40
N THR A 166 -8.67 -21.87 -10.60
CA THR A 166 -8.85 -21.10 -11.84
C THR A 166 -10.31 -20.74 -12.08
N LEU A 167 -11.24 -21.69 -11.91
CA LEU A 167 -12.67 -21.44 -12.08
C LEU A 167 -13.22 -20.43 -11.06
N LEU A 168 -12.71 -20.43 -9.83
CA LEU A 168 -13.08 -19.43 -8.83
C LEU A 168 -12.51 -18.04 -9.12
N ILE A 169 -11.29 -17.97 -9.67
CA ILE A 169 -10.72 -16.71 -10.17
C ILE A 169 -11.60 -16.11 -11.26
N GLU A 170 -12.10 -16.93 -12.18
CA GLU A 170 -13.06 -16.49 -13.19
C GLU A 170 -14.39 -16.04 -12.54
N ASN A 171 -14.93 -16.83 -11.61
CA ASN A 171 -16.21 -16.54 -10.96
C ASN A 171 -16.22 -15.24 -10.14
N LEU A 172 -15.07 -14.84 -9.60
CA LEU A 172 -14.96 -13.66 -8.71
C LEU A 172 -14.04 -12.57 -9.30
N ALA A 173 -13.80 -12.59 -10.62
CA ALA A 173 -12.95 -11.65 -11.34
C ALA A 173 -11.56 -11.44 -10.69
N GLY A 174 -10.99 -12.52 -10.15
CA GLY A 174 -9.71 -12.52 -9.45
C GLY A 174 -9.68 -11.68 -8.18
N ARG A 175 -10.83 -11.47 -7.54
CA ARG A 175 -10.97 -10.70 -6.30
C ARG A 175 -11.43 -11.59 -5.15
N CYS A 176 -10.96 -11.25 -3.95
CA CYS A 176 -11.52 -11.79 -2.73
C CYS A 176 -13.00 -11.43 -2.64
N ALA A 177 -13.85 -12.42 -2.40
CA ALA A 177 -15.30 -12.25 -2.32
C ALA A 177 -15.70 -11.31 -1.16
N VAL A 178 -14.95 -11.36 -0.05
CA VAL A 178 -15.19 -10.54 1.15
C VAL A 178 -14.51 -9.17 1.05
N THR A 179 -13.23 -9.09 0.69
CA THR A 179 -12.51 -7.80 0.74
C THR A 179 -12.56 -7.02 -0.57
N GLY A 180 -12.82 -7.68 -1.71
CA GLY A 180 -12.74 -7.10 -3.06
C GLY A 180 -11.30 -6.90 -3.57
N TRP A 181 -10.29 -7.31 -2.79
CA TRP A 181 -8.88 -7.16 -3.13
C TRP A 181 -8.44 -8.19 -4.17
N VAL A 182 -7.62 -7.76 -5.13
CA VAL A 182 -7.11 -8.61 -6.23
C VAL A 182 -5.91 -9.45 -5.79
N ASN A 183 -5.12 -8.98 -4.81
CA ASN A 183 -4.00 -9.64 -4.15
C ASN A 183 -3.12 -10.61 -4.99
N GLY A 184 -2.91 -10.33 -6.28
CA GLY A 184 -1.81 -10.81 -7.12
C GLY A 184 -1.49 -12.32 -7.12
N GLY A 185 -2.43 -13.20 -6.76
CA GLY A 185 -2.22 -14.65 -6.66
C GLY A 185 -2.18 -15.24 -5.24
N VAL A 186 -2.21 -14.40 -4.22
CA VAL A 186 -2.24 -14.78 -2.78
C VAL A 186 -3.65 -15.24 -2.35
N LEU A 187 -4.65 -15.09 -3.21
CA LEU A 187 -6.00 -15.58 -2.94
C LEU A 187 -6.03 -17.11 -2.85
N VAL A 188 -6.85 -17.59 -1.93
CA VAL A 188 -7.02 -19.00 -1.61
C VAL A 188 -8.44 -19.42 -1.98
N ALA A 189 -8.57 -20.62 -2.53
CA ALA A 189 -9.84 -21.25 -2.84
C ALA A 189 -10.36 -21.97 -1.60
N ALA A 190 -11.29 -21.35 -0.88
CA ALA A 190 -11.99 -21.96 0.24
C ALA A 190 -13.10 -22.88 -0.27
N HIS A 191 -13.24 -24.06 0.32
CA HIS A 191 -14.41 -24.91 0.06
C HIS A 191 -15.50 -24.57 1.09
N ILE A 192 -16.76 -24.55 0.65
CA ILE A 192 -17.91 -24.38 1.56
C ILE A 192 -18.10 -25.67 2.37
N GLU A 193 -18.12 -26.81 1.69
CA GLU A 193 -18.09 -28.14 2.31
C GLU A 193 -16.79 -28.85 1.98
N HIS A 194 -16.13 -29.41 2.99
CA HIS A 194 -14.92 -30.20 2.82
C HIS A 194 -15.24 -31.56 2.14
N GLY A 195 -14.55 -31.86 1.03
CA GLY A 195 -14.74 -33.13 0.32
C GLY A 195 -13.87 -33.25 -0.94
N THR A 196 -14.24 -34.18 -1.83
CA THR A 196 -13.58 -34.41 -3.13
C THR A 196 -14.21 -33.63 -4.29
N ARG A 197 -15.23 -32.79 -4.00
CA ARG A 197 -15.97 -32.04 -5.02
C ARG A 197 -15.33 -30.69 -5.31
N TYR A 198 -14.84 -30.55 -6.54
CA TYR A 198 -14.17 -29.35 -7.07
C TYR A 198 -15.10 -28.48 -7.93
N ASN A 199 -16.37 -28.37 -7.54
CA ASN A 199 -17.36 -27.58 -8.28
C ASN A 199 -17.27 -26.10 -7.90
N PRO A 200 -17.29 -25.15 -8.85
CA PRO A 200 -17.21 -23.72 -8.55
C PRO A 200 -18.26 -23.20 -7.57
N SER A 201 -19.47 -23.78 -7.58
CA SER A 201 -20.55 -23.44 -6.64
C SER A 201 -20.24 -23.81 -5.19
N ASN A 202 -19.32 -24.75 -4.96
CA ASN A 202 -18.85 -25.17 -3.63
C ASN A 202 -17.62 -24.38 -3.17
N GLY A 203 -17.28 -23.28 -3.85
CA GLY A 203 -16.02 -22.59 -3.64
C GLY A 203 -16.16 -21.08 -3.54
N ILE A 204 -15.34 -20.50 -2.69
CA ILE A 204 -15.26 -19.05 -2.49
C ILE A 204 -13.80 -18.63 -2.57
N LEU A 205 -13.51 -17.58 -3.32
CA LEU A 205 -12.17 -17.03 -3.41
C LEU A 205 -11.95 -16.01 -2.28
N LEU A 206 -11.04 -16.30 -1.35
CA LEU A 206 -10.80 -15.51 -0.14
C LEU A 206 -9.33 -15.09 -0.03
N THR A 207 -9.06 -14.08 0.80
CA THR A 207 -7.68 -13.85 1.28
C THR A 207 -7.30 -14.92 2.31
N PRO A 208 -6.00 -15.18 2.56
CA PRO A 208 -5.59 -16.18 3.55
C PRO A 208 -6.17 -15.93 4.95
N THR A 209 -6.29 -14.67 5.35
CA THR A 209 -6.90 -14.29 6.64
C THR A 209 -8.38 -14.64 6.68
N MET A 210 -9.15 -14.26 5.65
CA MET A 210 -10.59 -14.58 5.61
C MET A 210 -10.84 -16.08 5.49
N HIS A 211 -9.96 -16.80 4.77
CA HIS A 211 -10.00 -18.25 4.70
C HIS A 211 -9.81 -18.89 6.08
N ALA A 212 -8.80 -18.45 6.84
CA ALA A 212 -8.56 -18.97 8.19
C ALA A 212 -9.73 -18.69 9.14
N LEU A 213 -10.36 -17.50 9.04
CA LEU A 213 -11.54 -17.18 9.83
C LEU A 213 -12.76 -18.03 9.44
N PHE A 214 -12.93 -18.31 8.15
CA PHE A 214 -14.02 -19.14 7.63
C PHE A 214 -13.87 -20.62 8.00
N ASP A 215 -12.65 -21.16 7.92
CA ASP A 215 -12.36 -22.54 8.33
C ASP A 215 -12.53 -22.74 9.83
N ALA A 216 -12.23 -21.71 10.62
CA ALA A 216 -12.35 -21.73 12.08
C ALA A 216 -13.76 -21.40 12.60
N ASP A 217 -14.76 -21.26 11.71
CA ASP A 217 -16.14 -20.89 12.07
C ASP A 217 -16.26 -19.54 12.82
N LEU A 218 -15.29 -18.64 12.60
CA LEU A 218 -15.28 -17.26 13.10
C LEU A 218 -15.88 -16.25 12.12
N MET A 219 -16.03 -16.66 10.86
CA MET A 219 -16.72 -15.94 9.80
C MET A 219 -17.75 -16.87 9.16
N GLY A 220 -18.97 -16.39 8.97
CA GLY A 220 -20.05 -17.10 8.31
C GLY A 220 -20.63 -16.30 7.15
N ILE A 221 -21.40 -16.98 6.30
CA ILE A 221 -22.12 -16.38 5.17
C ILE A 221 -23.57 -16.81 5.29
N ASP A 222 -24.49 -15.84 5.38
CA ASP A 222 -25.91 -16.12 5.42
C ASP A 222 -26.38 -16.63 4.04
N PRO A 223 -26.97 -17.83 3.94
CA PRO A 223 -27.40 -18.41 2.66
C PRO A 223 -28.59 -17.67 2.02
N SER A 224 -29.37 -16.91 2.80
CA SER A 224 -30.57 -16.23 2.33
C SER A 224 -30.29 -14.87 1.71
N THR A 225 -29.32 -14.14 2.28
CA THR A 225 -28.94 -12.78 1.87
C THR A 225 -27.57 -12.73 1.18
N LEU A 226 -26.79 -13.81 1.25
CA LEU A 226 -25.39 -13.88 0.84
C LEU A 226 -24.52 -12.80 1.51
N THR A 227 -24.87 -12.39 2.73
CA THR A 227 -24.09 -11.43 3.52
C THR A 227 -23.09 -12.12 4.43
N VAL A 228 -21.92 -11.52 4.57
CA VAL A 228 -20.83 -12.01 5.42
C VAL A 228 -21.03 -11.51 6.85
N HIS A 229 -20.84 -12.39 7.83
CA HIS A 229 -20.96 -12.10 9.26
C HIS A 229 -19.76 -12.64 10.03
N PHE A 230 -19.41 -12.00 11.13
CA PHE A 230 -18.28 -12.39 11.98
C PHE A 230 -18.69 -12.59 13.44
N LYS A 231 -17.97 -13.45 14.16
CA LYS A 231 -18.13 -13.57 15.61
C LYS A 231 -17.65 -12.30 16.33
N PRO A 232 -18.16 -12.00 17.54
CA PRO A 232 -17.74 -10.84 18.31
C PRO A 232 -16.23 -10.83 18.59
N GLY A 233 -15.60 -9.65 18.52
CA GLY A 233 -14.17 -9.47 18.80
C GLY A 233 -13.24 -9.74 17.62
N ILE A 234 -13.79 -10.05 16.44
CA ILE A 234 -13.00 -10.16 15.20
C ILE A 234 -12.91 -8.79 14.52
N GLU A 235 -11.70 -8.23 14.47
CA GLU A 235 -11.41 -6.91 13.87
C GLU A 235 -11.86 -6.81 12.39
N ALA A 236 -11.78 -7.92 11.65
CA ALA A 236 -12.28 -7.97 10.27
C ALA A 236 -13.78 -7.67 10.15
N GLY A 237 -14.57 -7.98 11.17
CA GLY A 237 -16.00 -7.67 11.23
C GLY A 237 -16.25 -6.17 11.20
N GLU A 238 -15.40 -5.35 11.83
CA GLU A 238 -15.57 -3.89 11.84
C GLU A 238 -15.57 -3.27 10.43
N LEU A 239 -14.92 -3.94 9.47
CA LEU A 239 -14.73 -3.45 8.10
C LEU A 239 -15.65 -4.14 7.08
N PHE A 240 -16.03 -5.38 7.31
CA PHE A 240 -16.65 -6.24 6.28
C PHE A 240 -17.96 -6.90 6.72
N GLU A 241 -18.45 -6.63 7.93
CA GLU A 241 -19.75 -7.10 8.41
C GLU A 241 -20.89 -6.66 7.48
N GLY A 242 -21.81 -7.57 7.18
CA GLY A 242 -22.98 -7.33 6.33
C GLY A 242 -22.66 -7.18 4.85
N LYS A 243 -21.42 -7.42 4.42
CA LYS A 243 -21.06 -7.29 3.01
C LYS A 243 -21.65 -8.42 2.17
N THR A 244 -22.37 -8.05 1.10
CA THR A 244 -22.96 -9.02 0.17
C THR A 244 -21.93 -9.59 -0.80
N LEU A 245 -21.97 -10.90 -0.98
CA LEU A 245 -21.19 -11.63 -1.97
C LEU A 245 -21.91 -11.58 -3.33
N ASN A 246 -21.19 -11.16 -4.36
CA ASN A 246 -21.70 -11.08 -5.73
C ASN A 246 -20.86 -11.99 -6.65
N PRO A 247 -21.16 -13.30 -6.71
CA PRO A 247 -20.56 -14.18 -7.71
C PRO A 247 -20.97 -13.73 -9.13
N LEU A 248 -20.09 -13.90 -10.12
CA LEU A 248 -20.28 -13.37 -11.48
C LEU A 248 -20.73 -14.41 -12.50
N VAL A 249 -20.34 -15.68 -12.32
CA VAL A 249 -20.48 -16.74 -13.33
C VAL A 249 -21.26 -17.95 -12.81
N TYR A 250 -20.99 -18.37 -11.57
CA TYR A 250 -21.61 -19.53 -10.93
C TYR A 250 -22.18 -19.13 -9.57
N ASP A 251 -23.46 -19.45 -9.36
CA ASP A 251 -24.12 -19.27 -8.06
C ASP A 251 -23.50 -20.18 -7.00
N LEU A 252 -23.52 -19.72 -5.75
CA LEU A 252 -23.06 -20.49 -4.60
C LEU A 252 -24.10 -21.55 -4.22
N ASP A 253 -23.64 -22.70 -3.73
CA ASP A 253 -24.48 -23.77 -3.23
C ASP A 253 -25.10 -23.37 -1.88
N THR A 254 -26.34 -22.85 -1.92
CA THR A 254 -27.04 -22.29 -0.76
C THR A 254 -27.36 -23.34 0.30
N ASP A 255 -27.61 -24.58 -0.11
CA ASP A 255 -27.91 -25.68 0.82
C ASP A 255 -26.68 -26.01 1.68
N ARG A 256 -25.49 -26.00 1.07
CA ARG A 256 -24.24 -26.21 1.79
C ARG A 256 -23.81 -25.00 2.62
N LEU A 257 -24.05 -23.80 2.11
CA LEU A 257 -23.89 -22.58 2.91
C LEU A 257 -24.78 -22.63 4.15
N ALA A 258 -26.01 -23.13 4.04
CA ALA A 258 -26.91 -23.26 5.19
C ALA A 258 -26.37 -24.23 6.25
N ALA A 259 -25.78 -25.36 5.84
CA ALA A 259 -25.12 -26.27 6.77
C ALA A 259 -23.94 -25.60 7.49
N ARG A 260 -23.07 -24.93 6.73
CA ARG A 260 -21.90 -24.21 7.31
C ARG A 260 -22.32 -23.03 8.18
N TRP A 261 -23.40 -22.35 7.82
CA TRP A 261 -23.99 -21.26 8.58
C TRP A 261 -24.57 -21.73 9.91
N ALA A 262 -25.16 -22.93 9.94
CA ALA A 262 -25.62 -23.54 11.19
C ALA A 262 -24.45 -23.83 12.14
N ASP A 263 -23.30 -24.31 11.64
CA ASP A 263 -22.09 -24.49 12.44
C ASP A 263 -21.58 -23.15 12.99
N PHE A 264 -21.55 -22.10 12.16
CA PHE A 264 -21.20 -20.75 12.57
C PHE A 264 -22.12 -20.22 13.68
N ILE A 265 -23.44 -20.42 13.59
CA ILE A 265 -24.36 -19.98 14.65
C ILE A 265 -24.24 -20.84 15.92
N GLY A 266 -24.09 -22.16 15.76
CA GLY A 266 -24.11 -23.13 16.86
C GLY A 266 -22.82 -23.24 17.69
N ALA A 267 -21.69 -22.72 17.19
CA ALA A 267 -20.45 -22.62 17.95
C ALA A 267 -20.52 -21.45 18.95
N GLU A 268 -21.05 -21.69 20.16
CA GLU A 268 -20.88 -20.82 21.34
C GLU A 268 -19.63 -21.19 22.15
#